data_AF-T0ZPX5-F1
#
_entry.id   AF-T0ZPX5-F1
#
_cell.length_a   1.000
_cell.length_b   1.000
_cell.length_c   1.000
_cell.angle_alpha   90.00
_cell.angle_beta   90.00
_cell.angle_gamma   90.00
#
_symmetry.space_group_name_H-M   'P 1'
#
loop_
_entity.id
_entity.type
_entity.pdbx_description
1 polymer ?
#
loop_
_entity_poly.entity_id
_entity_poly.type
_entity_poly.pdbx_seq_one_letter_code
_entity_poly.pdbx_strand_id
1 'polypeptide(L)'
;MEVITQSEKVKKAQDGVLEFLLINHPLDCPTCDKGGECPLQDQTLTYGPGESRFAEEKRHWEKPIAISDLVFLDRERCIQCDRCTRFADVVA
;
A
#
# COMPACT_ATOMS: atom_id res chain seq x y z
N MET A 1 -3.91 -9.25 -29.73
CA MET A 1 -4.25 -8.70 -28.40
C MET A 1 -4.03 -7.21 -28.47
N GLU A 2 -5.06 -6.41 -28.20
CA GLU A 2 -4.98 -4.96 -28.11
C GLU A 2 -5.08 -4.55 -26.64
N VAL A 3 -4.26 -3.60 -26.20
CA VAL A 3 -4.17 -3.18 -24.79
C VAL A 3 -4.59 -1.72 -24.69
N ILE A 4 -5.72 -1.47 -24.01
CA ILE A 4 -6.26 -0.13 -23.79
C ILE A 4 -6.17 0.19 -22.29
N THR A 5 -5.18 0.98 -21.90
CA THR A 5 -4.86 1.26 -20.50
C THR A 5 -5.68 2.41 -19.90
N GLN A 6 -6.35 3.22 -20.71
CA GLN A 6 -7.08 4.41 -20.28
C GLN A 6 -8.60 4.26 -20.39
N SER A 7 -9.11 3.03 -20.50
CA SER A 7 -10.56 2.79 -20.52
C SER A 7 -11.18 2.99 -19.14
N GLU A 8 -12.47 3.35 -19.10
CA GLU A 8 -13.25 3.45 -17.84
C GLU A 8 -13.17 2.19 -16.98
N LYS A 9 -13.10 1.01 -17.62
CA LYS A 9 -12.94 -0.26 -16.93
C LYS A 9 -11.60 -0.35 -16.18
N VAL A 10 -10.51 0.13 -16.80
CA VAL A 10 -9.18 0.13 -16.16
C VAL A 10 -9.14 1.13 -15.03
N LYS A 11 -9.67 2.34 -15.24
CA LYS A 11 -9.76 3.37 -14.20
C LYS A 11 -10.51 2.87 -12.97
N LYS A 12 -11.70 2.31 -13.17
CA LYS A 12 -12.50 1.72 -12.08
C LYS A 12 -11.76 0.60 -11.33
N ALA A 13 -10.95 -0.20 -12.04
CA ALA A 13 -10.14 -1.24 -11.42
C ALA A 13 -9.00 -0.66 -10.58
N GLN A 14 -8.32 0.39 -11.06
CA GLN A 14 -7.28 1.11 -10.31
C GLN A 14 -7.86 1.73 -9.03
N ASP A 15 -8.96 2.47 -9.16
CA ASP A 15 -9.66 3.10 -8.03
C ASP A 15 -10.02 2.07 -6.96
N GLY A 16 -10.63 0.95 -7.37
CA GLY A 16 -11.07 -0.11 -6.45
C GLY A 16 -9.90 -0.81 -5.75
N VAL A 17 -8.81 -1.09 -6.47
CA VAL A 17 -7.61 -1.68 -5.85
C VAL A 17 -7.01 -0.71 -4.84
N LEU A 18 -6.85 0.58 -5.18
CA LEU A 18 -6.32 1.58 -4.26
C LEU A 18 -7.20 1.74 -3.02
N GLU A 19 -8.52 1.72 -3.18
CA GLU A 19 -9.44 1.73 -2.04
C GLU A 19 -9.20 0.52 -1.11
N PHE A 20 -9.05 -0.69 -1.65
CA PHE A 20 -8.75 -1.88 -0.84
C PHE A 20 -7.36 -1.84 -0.19
N LEU A 21 -6.36 -1.27 -0.86
CA LEU A 21 -5.04 -1.10 -0.25
C LEU A 21 -5.07 -0.12 0.92
N LEU A 22 -5.85 0.96 0.80
CA LEU A 22 -5.95 2.03 1.79
C LEU A 22 -6.96 1.76 2.91
N ILE A 23 -7.90 0.83 2.72
CA ILE A 23 -8.99 0.55 3.68
C ILE A 23 -8.46 0.35 5.10
N ASN A 24 -7.38 -0.42 5.25
CA ASN A 24 -6.74 -0.74 6.51
C ASN A 24 -5.30 -0.21 6.62
N HIS A 25 -4.84 0.60 5.66
CA HIS A 25 -3.55 1.28 5.76
C HIS A 25 -3.67 2.46 6.75
N PRO A 26 -2.70 2.64 7.66
CA PRO A 26 -2.76 3.68 8.70
C PRO A 26 -2.56 5.08 8.11
N LEU A 27 -3.04 6.10 8.81
CA LEU A 27 -2.84 7.51 8.45
C LEU A 27 -1.49 8.04 8.97
N ASP A 28 -0.45 7.27 8.73
CA ASP A 28 0.89 7.47 9.30
C ASP A 28 1.82 8.28 8.38
N CYS A 29 1.34 8.79 7.23
CA CYS A 29 2.20 9.46 6.25
C CYS A 29 3.17 10.52 6.84
N PRO A 30 2.79 11.34 7.84
CA PRO A 30 3.70 12.32 8.45
C PRO A 30 4.83 11.71 9.30
N THR A 31 4.66 10.49 9.81
CA THR A 31 5.64 9.78 10.67
C THR A 31 6.26 8.57 9.97
N CYS A 32 5.83 8.29 8.75
CA CYS A 32 6.37 7.24 7.90
C CYS A 32 7.71 7.69 7.32
N ASP A 33 8.74 6.85 7.46
CA ASP A 33 10.07 7.04 6.88
C ASP A 33 10.05 7.08 5.35
N LYS A 34 9.06 6.43 4.74
CA LYS A 34 8.80 6.46 3.29
C LYS A 34 7.89 7.60 2.85
N GLY A 35 7.41 8.45 3.76
CA GLY A 35 6.58 9.61 3.40
C GLY A 35 7.28 10.50 2.38
N GLY A 36 6.62 10.82 1.26
CA GLY A 36 7.19 11.61 0.18
C GLY A 36 7.96 10.81 -0.89
N GLU A 37 8.32 9.56 -0.62
CA GLU A 37 8.91 8.62 -1.60
C GLU A 37 8.11 7.30 -1.71
N CYS A 38 6.89 7.27 -1.16
CA CYS A 38 6.08 6.07 -1.07
C CYS A 38 5.31 5.82 -2.38
N PRO A 39 5.52 4.68 -3.07
CA PRO A 39 4.79 4.38 -4.31
C PRO A 39 3.28 4.29 -4.13
N LEU A 40 2.79 3.86 -2.96
CA LEU A 40 1.36 3.83 -2.66
C LEU A 40 0.79 5.26 -2.58
N GLN A 41 1.54 6.20 -2.02
CA GLN A 41 1.14 7.61 -1.96
C GLN A 41 1.04 8.19 -3.38
N ASP A 42 2.04 7.98 -4.22
CA ASP A 42 2.08 8.49 -5.60
C ASP A 42 0.95 7.90 -6.46
N GLN A 43 0.71 6.59 -6.35
CA GLN A 43 -0.39 5.92 -7.06
C GLN A 43 -1.74 6.44 -6.60
N THR A 44 -1.92 6.68 -5.30
CA THR A 44 -3.16 7.22 -4.75
C THR A 44 -3.41 8.65 -5.21
N LEU A 45 -2.37 9.49 -5.30
CA LEU A 45 -2.49 10.84 -5.83
C LEU A 45 -2.80 10.86 -7.32
N THR A 46 -2.26 9.91 -8.08
CA THR A 46 -2.39 9.86 -9.54
C THR A 46 -3.70 9.22 -9.99
N TYR A 47 -4.12 8.14 -9.33
CA TYR A 47 -5.22 7.28 -9.76
C TYR A 47 -6.26 7.01 -8.67
N GLY A 48 -6.08 7.50 -7.45
CA GLY A 48 -7.01 7.21 -6.36
C GLY A 48 -8.32 8.00 -6.45
N PRO A 49 -9.36 7.58 -5.72
CA PRO A 49 -10.66 8.25 -5.71
C PRO A 49 -10.66 9.62 -4.98
N GLY A 50 -9.55 10.02 -4.35
CA GLY A 50 -9.40 11.28 -3.61
C GLY A 50 -10.00 11.27 -2.19
N GLU A 51 -11.08 10.52 -1.96
CA GLU A 51 -11.72 10.35 -0.66
C GLU A 51 -11.91 8.88 -0.28
N SER A 52 -11.91 8.59 1.02
CA SER A 52 -12.21 7.26 1.54
C SER A 52 -13.69 7.15 1.91
N ARG A 53 -14.34 6.07 1.47
CA ARG A 53 -15.69 5.70 1.94
C ARG A 53 -15.66 4.85 3.21
N PHE A 54 -14.49 4.33 3.58
CA PHE A 54 -14.29 3.53 4.78
C PHE A 54 -14.17 4.45 6.00
N ALA A 55 -15.11 4.29 6.94
CA ALA A 55 -15.23 5.09 8.16
C ALA A 55 -15.22 4.23 9.43
N GLU A 56 -14.94 2.93 9.31
CA GLU A 56 -14.81 2.03 10.45
C GLU A 56 -13.40 2.07 11.05
N GLU A 57 -13.25 1.42 12.20
CA GLU A 57 -11.96 1.28 12.86
C GLU A 57 -11.01 0.45 11.99
N LYS A 58 -9.83 1.02 11.70
CA LYS A 58 -8.77 0.31 10.99
C LYS A 58 -8.18 -0.77 11.89
N ARG A 59 -7.72 -1.87 11.29
CA ARG A 59 -7.01 -2.91 12.03
C ARG A 59 -5.72 -2.35 12.67
N HIS A 60 -5.45 -2.77 13.89
CA HIS A 60 -4.22 -2.43 14.62
C HIS A 60 -3.41 -3.68 14.95
N TRP A 61 -2.09 -3.55 14.95
CA TRP A 61 -1.13 -4.60 15.24
C TRP A 61 -0.01 -4.07 16.14
N GLU A 62 0.75 -4.99 16.72
CA GLU A 62 2.01 -4.64 17.37
C GLU A 62 3.00 -4.04 16.36
N LYS A 63 3.59 -2.89 16.69
CA LYS A 63 4.56 -2.18 15.86
C LYS A 63 5.59 -1.45 16.75
N PRO A 64 6.90 -1.45 16.40
CA PRO A 64 7.56 -2.16 15.30
C PRO A 64 8.00 -3.59 15.65
N ILE A 65 7.91 -4.54 14.70
CA ILE A 65 8.40 -5.92 14.86
C ILE A 65 9.82 -6.02 14.31
N ALA A 66 10.80 -6.40 15.13
CA ALA A 66 12.17 -6.62 14.66
C ALA A 66 12.26 -7.93 13.85
N ILE A 67 12.64 -7.84 12.57
CA ILE A 67 12.92 -9.00 11.71
C ILE A 67 14.42 -9.35 11.76
N SER A 68 15.26 -8.33 11.90
CA SER A 68 16.72 -8.42 12.12
C SER A 68 17.21 -7.14 12.79
N ASP A 69 18.52 -7.04 13.06
CA ASP A 69 19.14 -5.82 13.60
C ASP A 69 19.02 -4.59 12.67
N LEU A 70 18.68 -4.80 11.39
CA LEU A 70 18.61 -3.75 10.37
C LEU A 70 17.19 -3.46 9.87
N VAL A 71 16.24 -4.39 10.07
CA VAL A 71 14.92 -4.32 9.45
C VAL A 71 13.83 -4.46 10.50
N PHE A 72 13.02 -3.42 10.61
CA PHE A 72 11.80 -3.38 11.40
C PHE A 72 10.57 -3.43 10.50
N LEU A 73 9.63 -4.30 10.83
CA LEU A 73 8.37 -4.48 10.12
C LEU A 73 7.24 -3.76 10.85
N ASP A 74 6.60 -2.84 10.13
CA ASP A 74 5.28 -2.34 10.48
C ASP A 74 4.22 -3.06 9.62
N ARG A 75 3.41 -3.90 10.27
CA ARG A 75 2.38 -4.71 9.60
C ARG A 75 1.15 -3.91 9.18
N GLU A 76 0.92 -2.74 9.76
CA GLU A 76 -0.18 -1.85 9.37
C GLU A 76 0.15 -1.13 8.06
N ARG A 77 1.41 -0.71 7.89
CA ARG A 77 1.90 -0.09 6.65
C ARG A 77 2.07 -1.09 5.50
N CYS A 78 2.33 -2.35 5.79
CA CYS A 78 2.51 -3.40 4.78
C CYS A 78 1.21 -3.72 4.02
N ILE A 79 1.26 -3.60 2.69
CA ILE A 79 0.14 -3.95 1.79
C ILE A 79 0.11 -5.42 1.33
N GLN A 80 0.99 -6.27 1.89
CA GLN A 80 1.04 -7.71 1.58
C GLN A 80 1.24 -8.01 0.09
N CYS A 81 2.17 -7.28 -0.56
CA CYS A 81 2.48 -7.45 -1.99
C CYS A 81 3.51 -8.56 -2.28
N ASP A 82 3.94 -9.30 -1.25
CA ASP A 82 4.92 -10.40 -1.31
C ASP A 82 6.26 -10.05 -1.98
N ARG A 83 6.61 -8.76 -2.05
CA ARG A 83 7.89 -8.35 -2.65
C ARG A 83 9.07 -8.75 -1.79
N CYS A 84 8.97 -8.57 -0.47
CA CYS A 84 10.05 -8.88 0.46
C CYS A 84 10.28 -10.40 0.59
N THR A 85 9.20 -11.20 0.68
CA THR A 85 9.29 -12.66 0.79
C THR A 85 9.86 -13.29 -0.47
N ARG A 86 9.43 -12.83 -1.67
CA ARG A 86 10.03 -13.29 -2.94
C ARG A 86 11.49 -12.88 -3.09
N PHE A 87 11.87 -11.68 -2.64
CA PHE A 87 13.26 -11.26 -2.67
C PHE A 87 14.12 -12.16 -1.77
N ALA A 88 13.66 -12.43 -0.55
CA ALA A 88 14.35 -13.30 0.39
C ALA A 88 14.50 -14.74 -0.13
N ASP A 89 13.52 -15.24 -0.88
CA ASP A 89 13.53 -16.61 -1.42
C ASP A 89 14.38 -16.76 -2.70
N VAL A 90 14.38 -15.76 -3.57
CA VAL A 90 14.95 -15.87 -4.92
C VAL A 90 16.31 -15.17 -5.07
N VAL A 91 16.64 -14.20 -4.21
CA VAL A 91 17.82 -13.34 -4.39
C VAL A 91 18.77 -13.34 -3.19
N ALA A 92 18.24 -13.21 -1.97
CA ALA A 92 19.04 -13.05 -0.75
C ALA A 92 19.80 -14.32 -0.35
#